data_AF-C5MBR8-F1
#
_entry.id   AF-C5MBR8-F1
#
_cell.length_a   1.000
_cell.length_b   1.000
_cell.length_c   1.000
_cell.angle_alpha   90.00
_cell.angle_beta   90.00
_cell.angle_gamma   90.00
#
_symmetry.space_group_name_H-M   'P 1'
#
loop_
_entity.id
_entity.type
_entity.pdbx_description
1 polymer ?
#
loop_
_entity_poly.entity_id
_entity_poly.type
_entity_poly.pdbx_seq_one_letter_code
_entity_poly.pdbx_strand_id
1 'polypeptide(L)'
;MISEHEDSYARYNKVRIRIIGNRSYIPSDILKDLENIEEITKDHSSKKTLNVCFPYTARDEITYAVKRIAEKRVNGEITSRDEITTKTIEENFYFGGDVPPLDILIRTSGHTRLSDFLLWQCNTECTIEFPDVLWPDFGFVSIISILFKWSYYRTIQIEEEAIRGKEPHIQDVVPPVLLRDLPHPPPATSVTIQK
;
A
#
# COMPACT_ATOMS: atom_id res chain seq x y z
N MET A 1 -26.44 -4.10 -15.11
CA MET A 1 -26.80 -4.71 -13.81
C MET A 1 -25.83 -5.85 -13.56
N ILE A 2 -24.60 -5.53 -13.15
CA ILE A 2 -23.54 -6.52 -12.86
C ILE A 2 -23.64 -6.99 -11.39
N SER A 3 -24.39 -6.25 -10.56
CA SER A 3 -24.48 -6.44 -9.11
C SER A 3 -25.31 -7.63 -8.64
N GLU A 4 -26.35 -8.08 -9.36
CA GLU A 4 -27.25 -9.12 -8.81
C GLU A 4 -26.59 -10.50 -8.65
N HIS A 5 -25.61 -10.83 -9.50
CA HIS A 5 -24.93 -12.13 -9.42
C HIS A 5 -23.61 -12.09 -8.63
N GLU A 6 -22.84 -10.99 -8.68
CA GLU A 6 -21.55 -10.88 -7.97
C GLU A 6 -21.71 -10.61 -6.47
N ASP A 7 -22.76 -9.90 -6.05
CA ASP A 7 -23.11 -9.71 -4.64
C ASP A 7 -23.29 -11.05 -3.91
N SER A 8 -23.72 -12.09 -4.62
CA SER A 8 -23.88 -13.44 -4.09
C SER A 8 -22.55 -14.01 -3.63
N TYR A 9 -21.47 -13.83 -4.41
CA TYR A 9 -20.19 -14.48 -4.12
C TYR A 9 -19.46 -13.82 -2.95
N ALA A 10 -19.41 -12.49 -2.92
CA ALA A 10 -18.79 -11.77 -1.82
C ALA A 10 -19.50 -12.05 -0.48
N ARG A 11 -20.84 -12.04 -0.48
CA ARG A 11 -21.64 -12.39 0.71
C ARG A 11 -21.45 -13.85 1.12
N TYR A 12 -21.52 -14.78 0.17
CA TYR A 12 -21.34 -16.21 0.44
C TYR A 12 -19.97 -16.52 1.05
N ASN A 13 -18.92 -15.88 0.54
CA ASN A 13 -17.55 -16.05 1.03
C ASN A 13 -17.19 -15.13 2.19
N LYS A 14 -18.14 -14.33 2.66
CA LYS A 14 -17.98 -13.30 3.70
C LYS A 14 -16.77 -12.41 3.40
N VAL A 15 -16.72 -11.77 2.25
CA VAL A 15 -15.66 -10.81 1.88
C VAL A 15 -16.22 -9.41 2.06
N ARG A 16 -15.56 -8.60 2.91
CA ARG A 16 -15.86 -7.19 3.06
C ARG A 16 -15.19 -6.40 1.93
N ILE A 17 -15.95 -5.65 1.16
CA ILE A 17 -15.42 -4.82 0.07
C ILE A 17 -15.32 -3.38 0.57
N ARG A 18 -14.21 -2.71 0.24
CA ARG A 18 -13.96 -1.30 0.57
C ARG A 18 -13.41 -0.59 -0.65
N ILE A 19 -13.94 0.59 -0.95
CA ILE A 19 -13.44 1.46 -2.02
C ILE A 19 -12.53 2.52 -1.39
N ILE A 20 -11.26 2.49 -1.81
CA ILE A 20 -10.19 3.32 -1.29
C ILE A 20 -9.79 4.35 -2.35
N GLY A 21 -9.88 5.64 -2.02
CA GLY A 21 -9.52 6.70 -2.95
C GLY A 21 -10.44 7.91 -2.86
N ASN A 22 -10.23 8.83 -3.79
CA ASN A 22 -10.92 10.10 -3.80
C ASN A 22 -12.29 9.98 -4.49
N ARG A 23 -13.34 9.87 -3.66
CA ARG A 23 -14.73 9.72 -4.11
C ARG A 23 -15.28 10.92 -4.88
N SER A 24 -14.66 12.10 -4.78
CA SER A 24 -15.12 13.31 -5.50
C SER A 24 -15.00 13.20 -7.03
N TYR A 25 -14.15 12.29 -7.53
CA TYR A 25 -14.00 12.01 -8.95
C TYR A 25 -14.98 10.96 -9.48
N ILE A 26 -15.79 10.35 -8.61
CA ILE A 26 -16.72 9.29 -8.99
C ILE A 26 -18.09 9.90 -9.35
N PRO A 27 -18.63 9.61 -10.54
CA PRO A 27 -20.00 9.97 -10.90
C PRO A 27 -21.03 9.48 -9.88
N SER A 28 -22.07 10.28 -9.62
CA SER A 28 -23.01 10.01 -8.51
C SER A 28 -23.83 8.73 -8.65
N ASP A 29 -24.05 8.25 -9.87
CA ASP A 29 -24.69 6.98 -10.16
C ASP A 29 -23.79 5.80 -9.75
N ILE A 30 -22.52 5.84 -10.16
CA ILE A 30 -21.52 4.84 -9.80
C ILE A 30 -21.25 4.86 -8.28
N LEU A 31 -21.17 6.06 -7.69
CA LEU A 31 -20.91 6.20 -6.26
C LEU A 31 -22.00 5.52 -5.41
N LYS A 32 -23.28 5.64 -5.80
CA LYS A 32 -24.39 4.97 -5.12
C LYS A 32 -24.27 3.44 -5.19
N ASP A 33 -23.88 2.91 -6.35
CA ASP A 33 -23.71 1.47 -6.51
C ASP A 33 -22.55 0.96 -5.64
N LEU A 34 -21.44 1.70 -5.58
CA LEU A 34 -20.29 1.37 -4.73
C LEU A 34 -20.64 1.42 -3.23
N GLU A 35 -21.35 2.46 -2.79
CA GLU A 35 -21.81 2.59 -1.40
C GLU A 35 -22.76 1.45 -1.01
N ASN A 36 -23.64 1.06 -1.93
CA ASN A 36 -24.54 -0.08 -1.72
C ASN A 36 -23.73 -1.38 -1.54
N ILE A 37 -22.72 -1.65 -2.38
CA ILE A 37 -21.84 -2.83 -2.27
C ILE A 37 -21.07 -2.83 -0.94
N GLU A 38 -20.52 -1.70 -0.53
CA GLU A 38 -19.81 -1.57 0.75
C GLU A 38 -20.74 -1.85 1.94
N GLU A 39 -21.97 -1.31 1.94
CA GLU A 39 -22.93 -1.53 3.04
C GLU A 39 -23.40 -2.99 3.10
N ILE A 40 -23.67 -3.57 1.94
CA ILE A 40 -24.06 -4.97 1.80
C ILE A 40 -22.98 -5.93 2.31
N THR A 41 -21.71 -5.60 2.10
CA THR A 41 -20.57 -6.46 2.45
C THR A 41 -19.90 -6.10 3.78
N LYS A 42 -20.47 -5.16 4.54
CA LYS A 42 -19.89 -4.55 5.74
C LYS A 42 -19.64 -5.49 6.93
N ASP A 43 -20.11 -6.74 6.87
CA ASP A 43 -20.05 -7.73 7.96
C ASP A 43 -18.71 -7.71 8.71
N HIS A 44 -18.76 -7.14 9.92
CA HIS A 44 -17.60 -6.95 10.79
C HIS A 44 -17.06 -8.25 11.39
N SER A 45 -17.78 -9.37 11.24
CA SER A 45 -17.32 -10.69 11.65
C SER A 45 -16.40 -11.35 10.61
N SER A 46 -16.31 -10.78 9.40
CA SER A 46 -15.43 -11.29 8.36
C SER A 46 -13.95 -11.04 8.67
N LYS A 47 -13.13 -12.06 8.42
CA LYS A 47 -11.66 -11.97 8.45
C LYS A 47 -11.05 -11.60 7.10
N LYS A 48 -11.85 -11.37 6.05
CA LYS A 48 -11.40 -11.16 4.67
C LYS A 48 -11.88 -9.81 4.16
N THR A 49 -10.95 -8.94 3.79
CA THR A 49 -11.24 -7.62 3.25
C THR A 49 -10.60 -7.46 1.87
N LEU A 50 -11.37 -7.00 0.89
CA LEU A 50 -10.90 -6.60 -0.42
C LEU A 50 -10.95 -5.07 -0.52
N ASN A 51 -9.78 -4.44 -0.57
CA ASN A 51 -9.64 -3.01 -0.81
C ASN A 51 -9.48 -2.74 -2.31
N VAL A 52 -10.44 -2.07 -2.92
CA VAL A 52 -10.40 -1.65 -4.32
C VAL A 52 -9.97 -0.20 -4.38
N CYS A 53 -8.78 0.06 -4.91
CA CYS A 53 -8.21 1.40 -4.98
C CYS A 53 -8.72 2.15 -6.22
N PHE A 54 -9.72 3.01 -6.06
CA PHE A 54 -10.40 3.68 -7.16
C PHE A 54 -11.19 4.93 -6.73
N PRO A 55 -10.95 6.11 -7.33
CA PRO A 55 -9.73 6.59 -7.98
C PRO A 55 -8.63 6.86 -6.94
N TYR A 56 -7.44 6.27 -7.11
CA TYR A 56 -6.39 6.29 -6.09
C TYR A 56 -5.02 6.64 -6.66
N THR A 57 -4.28 7.49 -5.91
CA THR A 57 -2.82 7.63 -5.98
C THR A 57 -2.27 7.82 -4.57
N ALA A 58 -1.04 7.37 -4.31
CA ALA A 58 -0.43 7.46 -2.98
C ALA A 58 -0.19 8.93 -2.56
N ARG A 59 0.19 9.80 -3.51
CA ARG A 59 0.32 11.24 -3.23
C ARG A 59 -1.00 11.92 -2.88
N ASP A 60 -2.10 11.54 -3.53
CA ASP A 60 -3.43 12.07 -3.19
C ASP A 60 -3.85 11.60 -1.80
N GLU A 61 -3.61 10.35 -1.46
CA GLU A 61 -3.86 9.80 -0.12
C GLU A 61 -3.10 10.54 0.99
N ILE A 62 -1.79 10.77 0.79
CA ILE A 62 -0.99 11.53 1.76
C ILE A 62 -1.51 12.95 1.91
N THR A 63 -1.86 13.60 0.80
CA THR A 63 -2.43 14.95 0.81
C THR A 63 -3.76 14.98 1.55
N TYR A 64 -4.60 13.98 1.34
CA TYR A 64 -5.88 13.82 2.02
C TYR A 64 -5.72 13.65 3.53
N ALA A 65 -4.81 12.77 3.98
CA ALA A 65 -4.55 12.58 5.40
C ALA A 65 -4.05 13.86 6.08
N VAL A 66 -3.14 14.59 5.43
CA VAL A 66 -2.65 15.89 5.95
C VAL A 66 -3.78 16.90 6.07
N LYS A 67 -4.67 17.01 5.07
CA LYS A 67 -5.84 17.91 5.13
C LYS A 67 -6.77 17.55 6.29
N ARG A 68 -7.08 16.27 6.48
CA ARG A 68 -7.91 15.80 7.61
C ARG A 68 -7.30 16.11 8.96
N ILE A 69 -5.98 15.93 9.11
CA ILE A 69 -5.27 16.27 10.35
C ILE A 69 -5.34 17.78 10.60
N ALA A 70 -5.18 18.61 9.56
CA ALA A 70 -5.31 20.05 9.68
C ALA A 70 -6.72 20.47 10.09
N GLU A 71 -7.76 19.85 9.53
CA GLU A 71 -9.16 20.06 9.92
C GLU A 71 -9.40 19.67 11.40
N LYS A 72 -8.93 18.49 11.82
CA LYS A 72 -8.99 18.05 13.23
C LYS A 72 -8.30 19.04 14.17
N ARG A 73 -7.18 19.62 13.74
CA ARG A 73 -6.48 20.65 14.52
C ARG A 73 -7.30 21.93 14.66
N VAL A 74 -7.95 22.39 13.60
CA VAL A 74 -8.84 23.55 13.60
C VAL A 74 -10.07 23.31 14.48
N ASN A 75 -10.61 22.09 14.45
CA ASN A 75 -11.77 21.69 15.27
C ASN A 75 -11.43 21.45 16.76
N GLY A 76 -10.15 21.52 17.14
CA GLY A 76 -9.70 21.32 18.52
C GLY A 76 -9.58 19.85 18.95
N GLU A 77 -9.68 18.90 18.03
CA GLU A 77 -9.47 17.46 18.31
C GLU A 77 -8.00 17.13 18.55
N ILE A 78 -7.09 17.87 17.90
CA ILE A 78 -5.63 17.79 18.11
C ILE A 78 -5.20 19.08 18.78
N THR A 79 -4.47 19.01 19.91
CA THR A 79 -4.13 20.20 20.70
C THR A 79 -2.68 20.63 20.50
N SER A 80 -1.74 19.67 20.49
CA SER A 80 -0.31 19.90 20.26
C SER A 80 0.12 19.39 18.89
N ARG A 81 1.23 19.94 18.39
CA ARG A 81 1.92 19.42 17.18
C ARG A 81 2.55 18.05 17.44
N ASP A 82 2.94 17.78 18.68
CA ASP A 82 3.60 16.53 19.07
C ASP A 82 2.65 15.32 19.01
N GLU A 83 1.34 15.56 18.95
CA GLU A 83 0.33 14.52 18.73
C GLU A 83 0.30 14.02 17.28
N ILE A 84 0.90 14.76 16.33
CA ILE A 84 0.98 14.36 14.92
C ILE A 84 2.19 13.44 14.76
N THR A 85 1.92 12.14 14.77
CA THR A 85 2.91 11.08 14.58
C THR A 85 2.67 10.36 13.25
N THR A 86 3.60 9.48 12.85
CA THR A 86 3.44 8.56 11.72
C THR A 86 2.12 7.79 11.82
N LYS A 87 1.79 7.29 13.01
CA LYS A 87 0.53 6.60 13.29
C LYS A 87 -0.68 7.50 13.09
N THR A 88 -0.60 8.76 13.55
CA THR A 88 -1.66 9.75 13.35
C THR A 88 -1.91 9.98 11.85
N ILE A 89 -0.86 10.01 11.02
CA ILE A 89 -0.99 10.12 9.56
C ILE A 89 -1.68 8.87 8.98
N GLU A 90 -1.22 7.68 9.37
CA GLU A 90 -1.75 6.40 8.92
C GLU A 90 -3.25 6.23 9.22
N GLU A 91 -3.67 6.61 10.42
CA GLU A 91 -5.09 6.56 10.84
C GLU A 91 -5.99 7.49 10.01
N ASN A 92 -5.41 8.50 9.34
CA ASN A 92 -6.16 9.47 8.53
C ASN A 92 -6.09 9.21 7.01
N PHE A 93 -5.37 8.18 6.55
CA PHE A 93 -5.41 7.72 5.15
C PHE A 93 -6.81 7.25 4.72
N TYR A 94 -7.00 6.99 3.42
CA TYR A 94 -8.26 6.42 2.92
C TYR A 94 -8.49 5.00 3.47
N PHE A 95 -7.42 4.25 3.70
CA PHE A 95 -7.45 2.94 4.36
C PHE A 95 -7.94 3.02 5.82
N GLY A 96 -7.69 4.12 6.53
CA GLY A 96 -7.94 4.20 7.97
C GLY A 96 -7.00 3.32 8.80
N GLY A 97 -7.15 3.37 10.13
CA GLY A 97 -6.25 2.70 11.08
C GLY A 97 -6.52 1.20 11.30
N ASP A 98 -7.53 0.60 10.67
CA ASP A 98 -7.90 -0.81 10.86
C ASP A 98 -7.18 -1.76 9.88
N VAL A 99 -6.34 -1.23 9.00
CA VAL A 99 -5.68 -2.00 7.94
C VAL A 99 -4.31 -2.48 8.41
N PRO A 100 -4.01 -3.80 8.30
CA PRO A 100 -2.70 -4.33 8.67
C PRO A 100 -1.60 -3.82 7.73
N PRO A 101 -0.32 -3.91 8.16
CA PRO A 101 0.82 -3.61 7.29
C PRO A 101 0.81 -4.41 5.99
N LEU A 102 1.42 -3.86 4.95
CA LEU A 102 1.52 -4.52 3.65
C LEU A 102 2.72 -5.46 3.59
N ASP A 103 2.47 -6.77 3.48
CA ASP A 103 3.52 -7.78 3.40
C ASP A 103 4.11 -7.93 2.00
N ILE A 104 3.27 -7.93 0.96
CA ILE A 104 3.66 -8.20 -0.42
C ILE A 104 2.98 -7.21 -1.36
N LEU A 105 3.78 -6.53 -2.18
CA LEU A 105 3.29 -5.79 -3.34
C LEU A 105 3.65 -6.55 -4.61
N ILE A 106 2.62 -6.97 -5.37
CA ILE A 106 2.80 -7.65 -6.65
C ILE A 106 2.43 -6.71 -7.78
N ARG A 107 3.33 -6.52 -8.75
CA ARG A 107 3.06 -5.78 -9.98
C ARG A 107 3.41 -6.61 -11.21
N THR A 108 2.38 -7.00 -11.94
CA THR A 108 2.48 -7.79 -13.17
C THR A 108 3.02 -6.97 -14.35
N SER A 109 3.20 -7.64 -15.49
CA SER A 109 3.63 -7.09 -16.78
C SER A 109 5.11 -6.69 -16.84
N GLY A 110 5.97 -7.20 -15.95
CA GLY A 110 7.42 -7.02 -16.01
C GLY A 110 7.94 -5.59 -15.76
N HIS A 111 7.09 -4.64 -15.38
CA HIS A 111 7.50 -3.24 -15.18
C HIS A 111 7.99 -2.98 -13.77
N THR A 112 9.23 -2.51 -13.61
CA THR A 112 9.89 -2.23 -12.32
C THR A 112 9.65 -0.81 -11.81
N ARG A 113 8.38 -0.41 -11.65
CA ARG A 113 8.01 0.87 -11.02
C ARG A 113 6.81 0.70 -10.10
N LEU A 114 6.54 1.67 -9.21
CA LEU A 114 5.36 1.62 -8.34
C LEU A 114 4.14 2.34 -8.92
N SER A 115 4.33 3.26 -9.88
CA SER A 115 3.24 4.05 -10.48
C SER A 115 2.35 4.77 -9.45
N ASP A 116 2.94 5.33 -8.39
CA ASP A 116 2.19 6.10 -7.38
C ASP A 116 1.14 5.24 -6.64
N PHE A 117 1.47 3.98 -6.36
CA PHE A 117 0.62 3.04 -5.65
C PHE A 117 1.24 2.62 -4.32
N LEU A 118 0.49 2.78 -3.22
CA LEU A 118 0.84 2.36 -1.86
C LEU A 118 2.24 2.78 -1.37
N LEU A 119 2.72 3.96 -1.76
CA LEU A 119 4.11 4.38 -1.50
C LEU A 119 4.45 4.43 -0.01
N TRP A 120 3.49 4.83 0.85
CA TRP A 120 3.70 4.85 2.30
C TRP A 120 3.71 3.44 2.88
N GLN A 121 2.78 2.61 2.43
CA GLN A 121 2.57 1.25 2.93
C GLN A 121 3.69 0.28 2.48
N CYS A 122 4.36 0.56 1.36
CA CYS A 122 5.43 -0.28 0.80
C CYS A 122 6.84 -0.04 1.39
N ASN A 123 6.98 0.55 2.57
CA ASN A 123 8.29 1.00 3.06
C ASN A 123 9.15 -0.09 3.70
N THR A 124 8.80 -0.55 4.92
CA THR A 124 9.80 -1.17 5.81
C THR A 124 9.87 -2.70 5.68
N GLU A 125 8.72 -3.38 5.64
CA GLU A 125 8.64 -4.85 5.68
C GLU A 125 7.99 -5.45 4.43
N CYS A 126 7.64 -4.60 3.45
CA CYS A 126 6.96 -5.02 2.23
C CYS A 126 7.96 -5.62 1.24
N THR A 127 7.67 -6.84 0.76
CA THR A 127 8.38 -7.44 -0.37
C THR A 127 7.72 -7.05 -1.67
N ILE A 128 8.49 -6.52 -2.63
CA ILE A 128 7.98 -6.09 -3.92
C ILE A 128 8.36 -7.13 -4.99
N GLU A 129 7.36 -7.65 -5.69
CA GLU A 129 7.50 -8.67 -6.74
C GLU A 129 7.03 -8.15 -8.09
N PHE A 130 7.88 -8.31 -9.11
CA PHE A 130 7.62 -7.89 -10.50
C PHE A 130 7.59 -9.10 -11.44
N PRO A 131 6.57 -9.96 -11.38
CA PRO A 131 6.48 -11.09 -12.29
C PRO A 131 6.29 -10.63 -13.74
N ASP A 132 7.04 -11.26 -14.65
CA ASP A 132 6.92 -11.04 -16.09
C ASP A 132 5.77 -11.88 -16.68
N VAL A 133 4.55 -11.56 -16.26
CA VAL A 133 3.30 -12.16 -16.71
C VAL A 133 2.26 -11.07 -16.84
N LEU A 134 1.42 -11.10 -17.87
CA LEU A 134 0.36 -10.10 -18.04
C LEU A 134 -0.75 -10.31 -16.99
N TRP A 135 -1.45 -9.23 -16.61
CA TRP A 135 -2.53 -9.32 -15.62
C TRP A 135 -3.62 -10.37 -15.96
N PRO A 136 -4.13 -10.47 -17.20
CA PRO A 136 -5.13 -11.49 -17.54
C PRO A 136 -4.63 -12.93 -17.39
N ASP A 137 -3.31 -13.14 -17.51
CA ASP A 137 -2.67 -14.46 -17.40
C ASP A 137 -2.17 -14.75 -15.97
N PHE A 138 -2.25 -13.77 -15.06
CA PHE A 138 -1.84 -13.92 -13.67
C PHE A 138 -2.90 -14.71 -12.89
N GLY A 139 -2.53 -15.91 -12.45
CA GLY A 139 -3.47 -16.84 -11.83
C GLY A 139 -2.98 -17.46 -10.53
N PHE A 140 -3.69 -18.49 -10.09
CA PHE A 140 -3.43 -19.20 -8.84
C PHE A 140 -1.99 -19.70 -8.70
N VAL A 141 -1.43 -20.30 -9.76
CA VAL A 141 -0.06 -20.82 -9.75
C VAL A 141 0.95 -19.69 -9.51
N SER A 142 0.79 -18.54 -10.17
CA SER A 142 1.65 -17.37 -9.99
C SER A 142 1.60 -16.84 -8.56
N ILE A 143 0.41 -16.73 -7.98
CA ILE A 143 0.21 -16.29 -6.58
C ILE A 143 0.92 -17.25 -5.62
N ILE A 144 0.69 -18.56 -5.77
CA ILE A 144 1.26 -19.57 -4.87
C ILE A 144 2.78 -19.60 -4.97
N SER A 145 3.36 -19.52 -6.17
CA SER A 145 4.81 -19.44 -6.35
C SER A 145 5.40 -18.22 -5.63
N ILE A 146 4.75 -17.05 -5.74
CA ILE A 146 5.17 -15.82 -5.04
C ILE A 146 5.04 -15.98 -3.52
N LEU A 147 3.93 -16.55 -3.03
CA LEU A 147 3.73 -16.76 -1.60
C LEU A 147 4.77 -17.72 -1.00
N PHE A 148 5.11 -18.81 -1.69
CA PHE A 148 6.17 -19.71 -1.23
C PHE A 148 7.53 -19.02 -1.19
N LYS A 149 7.85 -18.26 -2.25
CA LYS A 149 9.08 -17.47 -2.31
C LYS A 149 9.16 -16.48 -1.15
N TRP A 150 8.10 -15.69 -0.95
CA TRP A 150 8.00 -14.72 0.14
C TRP A 150 8.12 -15.41 1.51
N SER A 151 7.37 -16.50 1.74
CA SER A 151 7.42 -17.23 3.00
C SER A 151 8.82 -17.74 3.31
N TYR A 152 9.52 -18.27 2.31
CA TYR A 152 10.89 -18.77 2.48
C TYR A 152 11.86 -17.65 2.87
N TYR A 153 11.88 -16.54 2.12
CA TYR A 153 12.79 -15.43 2.42
C TYR A 153 12.44 -14.71 3.72
N ARG A 154 11.14 -14.59 4.05
CA ARG A 154 10.71 -13.95 5.31
C ARG A 154 11.14 -14.77 6.52
N THR A 155 11.07 -16.11 6.44
CA THR A 155 11.58 -16.98 7.51
C THR A 155 13.07 -16.78 7.73
N ILE A 156 13.88 -16.75 6.66
CA ILE A 156 15.33 -16.50 6.76
C ILE A 156 15.61 -15.14 7.40
N GLN A 157 14.89 -14.09 6.96
CA GLN A 157 15.07 -12.74 7.49
C GLN A 157 14.74 -12.68 9.00
N ILE A 158 13.66 -13.34 9.44
CA ILE A 158 13.29 -13.41 10.86
C ILE A 158 14.37 -14.14 11.67
N GLU A 159 14.93 -15.23 11.14
CA GLU A 159 16.03 -15.95 11.80
C GLU A 159 17.29 -15.09 11.88
N GLU A 160 17.66 -14.37 10.81
CA GLU A 160 18.80 -13.45 10.80
C GLU A 160 18.61 -12.29 11.78
N GLU A 161 17.41 -11.72 11.86
CA GLU A 161 17.06 -10.68 12.84
C GLU A 161 17.11 -11.20 14.28
N ALA A 162 16.68 -12.45 14.50
CA ALA A 162 16.78 -13.10 15.81
C ALA A 162 18.24 -13.39 16.21
N ILE A 163 19.09 -13.77 15.25
CA ILE A 163 20.52 -14.01 15.46
C ILE A 163 21.28 -12.69 15.69
N ARG A 164 20.93 -11.63 14.96
CA ARG A 164 21.59 -10.31 15.08
C ARG A 164 21.30 -9.59 16.39
N GLY A 165 20.21 -9.92 17.08
CA GLY A 165 19.76 -9.23 18.29
C GLY A 165 19.22 -7.84 17.94
N LYS A 166 18.02 -7.51 18.44
CA LYS A 166 17.39 -6.19 18.24
C LYS A 166 18.25 -5.07 18.84
N GLU A 167 18.99 -4.35 17.99
CA GLU A 167 19.05 -2.88 17.95
C GLU A 167 19.37 -2.44 16.51
N PRO A 168 18.63 -1.48 15.92
CA PRO A 168 19.05 -0.87 14.66
C PRO A 168 20.34 -0.10 14.94
N HIS A 169 21.44 -0.50 14.34
CA HIS A 169 22.66 0.30 14.34
C HIS A 169 22.43 1.53 13.46
N ILE A 170 21.87 2.59 14.03
CA ILE A 170 22.05 3.93 13.48
C ILE A 170 23.54 4.21 13.67
N GLN A 171 24.32 4.20 12.58
CA GLN A 171 25.66 4.77 12.64
C GLN A 171 25.48 6.28 12.81
N ASP A 172 25.52 6.75 14.07
CA ASP A 172 25.49 8.19 14.38
C ASP A 172 26.65 8.96 13.73
N VAL A 173 27.68 8.25 13.29
CA VAL A 173 28.80 8.79 12.51
C VAL A 173 29.07 7.85 11.33
N VAL A 174 28.51 8.17 10.16
CA VAL A 174 29.02 7.65 8.90
C VAL A 174 30.39 8.29 8.69
N PRO A 175 31.50 7.54 8.62
CA PRO A 175 32.80 8.11 8.30
C PRO A 175 32.70 8.84 6.95
N PRO A 176 33.38 9.99 6.76
CA PRO A 176 33.27 10.74 5.52
C PRO A 176 33.68 9.85 4.36
N VAL A 177 32.71 9.54 3.50
CA VAL A 177 32.95 8.78 2.28
C VAL A 177 33.79 9.66 1.36
N LEU A 178 35.04 9.25 1.13
CA LEU A 178 35.88 9.89 0.12
C LEU A 178 35.24 9.62 -1.24
N LEU A 179 34.66 10.66 -1.85
CA LEU A 179 33.98 10.57 -3.17
C LEU A 179 34.85 9.96 -4.28
N ARG A 180 36.16 9.95 -4.10
CA ARG A 180 37.15 9.37 -5.02
C ARG A 180 37.22 7.84 -4.95
N ASP A 181 36.78 7.25 -3.85
CA ASP A 181 36.83 5.81 -3.59
C ASP A 181 35.50 5.12 -3.92
N LEU A 182 34.49 5.90 -4.30
CA LEU A 182 33.21 5.36 -4.77
C LEU A 182 33.39 4.75 -6.17
N PRO A 183 32.76 3.58 -6.44
CA PRO A 183 32.70 3.06 -7.80
C PRO A 183 32.05 4.10 -8.72
N HIS A 184 32.52 4.18 -9.97
CA HIS A 184 31.91 5.08 -10.95
C HIS A 184 30.40 4.85 -10.99
N PRO A 185 29.59 5.92 -10.89
CA PRO A 185 28.15 5.77 -10.95
C PRO A 185 27.78 5.04 -12.24
N PRO A 186 26.78 4.14 -12.21
CA PRO A 186 26.27 3.53 -13.43
C PRO A 186 25.91 4.67 -14.41
N PRO A 187 26.12 4.46 -15.73
CA PRO A 187 25.87 5.52 -16.71
C PRO A 187 24.46 6.05 -16.54
N ALA A 188 24.36 7.32 -16.14
CA ALA A 188 23.08 7.97 -15.92
C ALA A 188 22.37 8.11 -17.26
N THR A 189 21.35 7.29 -17.49
CA THR A 189 20.37 7.54 -18.55
C THR A 189 19.41 8.59 -18.01
N SER A 190 19.69 9.86 -18.29
CA SER A 190 18.67 10.90 -18.14
C SER A 190 17.68 10.73 -19.27
N VAL A 191 16.38 10.67 -18.95
CA VAL A 191 15.32 10.86 -19.96
C VAL A 191 15.30 12.35 -20.27
N THR A 192 16.31 12.81 -21.01
CA THR A 192 16.24 14.11 -21.66
C THR A 192 15.43 13.88 -22.92
N ILE A 193 14.20 14.39 -22.92
CA ILE A 193 13.35 14.43 -24.11
C ILE A 193 14.17 15.15 -25.20
N GLN A 194 14.67 14.40 -26.19
CA GLN A 194 15.17 15.00 -27.41
C GLN A 194 13.96 15.62 -28.13
N LYS A 195 14.03 16.93 -28.34
CA LYS A 195 13.15 17.68 -29.22
C LYS A 195 13.36 17.28 -30.67
#